data_AF-A0A316P343-F1
#
_entry.id   AF-A0A316P343-F1
#
_cell.length_a   1.000
_cell.length_b   1.000
_cell.length_c   1.000
_cell.angle_alpha   90.00
_cell.angle_beta   90.00
_cell.angle_gamma   90.00
#
_symmetry.space_group_name_H-M   'P 1'
#
loop_
_entity.id
_entity.type
_entity.pdbx_description
1 polymer ?
#
loop_
_entity_poly.entity_id
_entity_poly.type
_entity_poly.pdbx_seq_one_letter_code
_entity_poly.pdbx_strand_id
1 'polypeptide(L)'
;MNFINELKKQDYISDIQDNSVWVFTKDFTNIMQTTGVYEATKFKDLSPELQHEWLLAYKAEDWPGIEIFEGDVTQIKHGKDIYEYGVVHYSVNSAGYYRGSTSVGSYQKKTKVVGNIFEGYPDAARYDVDFYYRNIAGKRV
;
A
#
# COMPACT_ATOMS: atom_id res chain seq x y z
N MET A 1 23.20 14.04 -9.84
CA MET A 1 22.14 14.64 -9.00
C MET A 1 22.05 13.81 -7.73
N ASN A 2 22.19 14.40 -6.53
CA ASN A 2 22.22 13.64 -5.27
C ASN A 2 20.78 13.51 -4.75
N PHE A 3 20.22 12.30 -4.80
CA PHE A 3 18.87 11.97 -4.36
C PHE A 3 18.53 12.51 -2.95
N ILE A 4 19.50 12.48 -2.02
CA ILE A 4 19.35 13.01 -0.66
C ILE A 4 19.12 14.53 -0.67
N ASN A 5 19.82 15.26 -1.56
CA ASN A 5 19.64 16.71 -1.66
C ASN A 5 18.30 17.09 -2.26
N GLU A 6 17.70 16.25 -3.10
CA GLU A 6 16.33 16.47 -3.60
C GLU A 6 15.27 16.13 -2.55
N LEU A 7 15.51 15.11 -1.71
CA LEU A 7 14.67 14.79 -0.56
C LEU A 7 14.66 15.89 0.50
N LYS A 8 15.81 16.49 0.82
CA LYS A 8 15.92 17.60 1.82
C LYS A 8 15.10 18.85 1.43
N LYS A 9 14.72 19.00 0.15
CA LYS A 9 13.90 20.12 -0.34
C LYS A 9 12.41 19.93 -0.12
N GLN A 10 11.97 18.72 0.21
CA GLN A 10 10.55 18.39 0.36
C GLN A 10 10.03 18.95 1.69
N ASP A 11 8.96 19.73 1.65
CA ASP A 11 8.45 20.45 2.83
C ASP A 11 7.98 19.52 3.96
N TYR A 12 7.66 18.26 3.64
CA TYR A 12 7.25 17.24 4.61
C TYR A 12 8.42 16.52 5.29
N ILE A 13 9.67 16.75 4.88
CA ILE A 13 10.86 16.18 5.53
C ILE A 13 11.28 17.07 6.71
N SER A 14 11.41 16.48 7.90
CA SER A 14 11.90 17.15 9.10
C SER A 14 13.42 17.01 9.26
N ASP A 15 13.99 15.85 8.95
CA ASP A 15 15.43 15.61 9.06
C ASP A 15 15.88 14.42 8.18
N ILE A 16 17.18 14.35 7.86
CA ILE A 16 17.82 13.18 7.25
C ILE A 16 19.16 12.96 7.94
N GLN A 17 19.34 11.81 8.60
CA GLN A 17 20.63 11.47 9.20
C GLN A 17 21.61 11.00 8.12
N ASP A 18 22.73 11.70 7.95
CA ASP A 18 23.67 11.45 6.86
C ASP A 18 24.41 10.08 6.95
N ASN A 19 24.36 9.39 8.10
CA ASN A 19 25.11 8.16 8.38
C ASN A 19 24.28 6.85 8.37
N SER A 20 22.97 6.96 8.17
CA SER A 20 22.03 5.84 8.15
C SER A 20 20.78 6.35 7.46
N VAL A 21 20.23 5.63 6.48
CA VAL A 21 19.15 6.08 5.57
C VAL A 21 17.81 6.27 6.31
N TRP A 22 17.80 7.10 7.34
CA TRP A 22 16.65 7.50 8.12
C TRP A 22 16.27 8.89 7.66
N VAL A 23 15.07 8.95 7.11
CA VAL A 23 14.39 10.16 6.70
C VAL A 23 13.28 10.37 7.73
N PHE A 24 13.38 11.47 8.47
CA PHE A 24 12.35 11.89 9.42
C PHE A 24 11.43 12.86 8.70
N THR A 25 10.13 12.70 8.89
CA THR A 25 9.13 13.60 8.31
C THR A 25 8.48 14.45 9.38
N LYS A 26 8.00 15.63 9.01
CA LYS A 26 7.37 16.58 9.95
C LYS A 26 6.05 16.02 10.46
N ASP A 27 5.31 15.39 9.55
CA ASP A 27 4.07 14.69 9.83
C ASP A 27 4.25 13.21 9.45
N PHE A 28 4.08 12.33 10.44
CA PHE A 28 4.10 10.87 10.25
C PHE A 28 2.80 10.34 9.67
N THR A 29 1.83 11.20 9.36
CA THR A 29 0.43 10.78 9.37
C THR A 29 0.10 9.77 8.29
N ASN A 30 0.85 9.70 7.18
CA ASN A 30 0.50 8.81 6.06
C ASN A 30 1.72 8.29 5.24
N ILE A 31 2.89 8.05 5.86
CA ILE A 31 3.99 7.43 5.10
C ILE A 31 3.77 5.94 5.00
N MET A 32 3.45 5.49 3.79
CA MET A 32 3.27 4.08 3.47
C MET A 32 4.52 3.55 2.77
N GLN A 33 5.02 2.39 3.22
CA GLN A 33 6.14 1.72 2.56
C GLN A 33 5.64 0.97 1.30
N THR A 34 6.36 1.11 0.19
CA THR A 34 6.10 0.38 -1.07
C THR A 34 6.45 -1.09 -0.94
N THR A 35 5.53 -1.98 -1.32
CA THR A 35 5.80 -3.42 -1.40
C THR A 35 6.55 -3.84 -2.65
N GLY A 36 6.58 -2.98 -3.68
CA GLY A 36 7.05 -3.32 -5.02
C GLY A 36 6.18 -4.36 -5.74
N VAL A 37 5.00 -4.68 -5.19
CA VAL A 37 4.05 -5.64 -5.76
C VAL A 37 2.85 -4.90 -6.32
N TYR A 38 2.43 -5.31 -7.52
CA TYR A 38 1.30 -4.73 -8.23
C TYR A 38 0.15 -5.76 -8.32
N GLU A 39 -1.05 -5.30 -7.99
CA GLU A 39 -2.28 -6.09 -8.14
C GLU A 39 -2.80 -6.05 -9.59
N ALA A 40 -3.60 -7.04 -9.97
CA ALA A 40 -3.90 -7.33 -11.38
C ALA A 40 -5.03 -6.50 -12.02
N THR A 41 -5.48 -5.41 -11.39
CA THR A 41 -6.44 -4.46 -11.98
C THR A 41 -5.96 -4.00 -13.35
N LYS A 42 -6.83 -4.13 -14.35
CA LYS A 42 -6.52 -3.74 -15.72
C LYS A 42 -6.75 -2.24 -15.88
N PHE A 43 -5.98 -1.60 -16.77
CA PHE A 43 -6.11 -0.18 -17.07
C PHE A 43 -7.57 0.26 -17.35
N LYS A 44 -8.29 -0.54 -18.15
CA LYS A 44 -9.69 -0.27 -18.51
C LYS A 44 -10.68 -0.31 -17.33
N ASP A 45 -10.28 -0.92 -16.22
CA ASP A 45 -11.11 -1.08 -15.02
C ASP A 45 -10.81 0.03 -13.98
N LEU A 46 -9.86 0.93 -14.27
CA LEU A 46 -9.56 2.12 -13.47
C LEU A 46 -10.65 3.18 -13.61
N SER A 47 -10.74 4.10 -12.64
CA SER A 47 -11.60 5.28 -12.78
C SER A 47 -11.10 6.18 -13.91
N PRO A 48 -11.98 6.97 -14.55
CA PRO A 48 -11.58 7.89 -15.61
C PRO A 48 -10.48 8.87 -15.19
N GLU A 49 -10.48 9.30 -13.94
CA GLU A 49 -9.49 10.22 -13.37
C GLU A 49 -8.10 9.55 -13.32
N LEU A 50 -8.00 8.34 -12.80
CA LEU A 50 -6.74 7.58 -12.75
C LEU A 50 -6.23 7.21 -14.14
N GLN A 51 -7.14 6.88 -15.08
CA GLN A 51 -6.76 6.66 -16.48
C GLN A 51 -6.17 7.94 -17.09
N HIS A 52 -6.80 9.09 -16.83
CA HIS A 52 -6.33 10.37 -17.34
C HIS A 52 -4.95 10.73 -16.78
N GLU A 53 -4.75 10.60 -15.47
CA GLU A 53 -3.47 10.87 -14.80
C GLU A 53 -2.33 10.01 -15.36
N TRP A 54 -2.57 8.70 -15.54
CA TRP A 54 -1.59 7.79 -16.14
C TRP A 54 -1.18 8.20 -17.56
N LEU A 55 -2.17 8.56 -18.39
CA LEU A 55 -1.97 8.93 -19.79
C LEU A 55 -1.21 10.25 -19.98
N LEU A 56 -0.98 11.03 -18.92
CA LEU A 56 -0.12 12.22 -18.98
C LEU A 56 1.37 11.85 -19.16
N ALA A 57 1.78 10.66 -18.72
CA ALA A 57 3.18 10.24 -18.70
C ALA A 57 3.46 8.91 -19.42
N TYR A 58 2.45 8.05 -19.57
CA TYR A 58 2.62 6.67 -20.04
C TYR A 58 1.53 6.25 -21.03
N LYS A 59 1.71 5.09 -21.68
CA LYS A 59 0.68 4.48 -22.54
C LYS A 59 -0.17 3.50 -21.75
N ALA A 60 -1.40 3.26 -22.21
CA ALA A 60 -2.31 2.30 -21.59
C ALA A 60 -1.73 0.87 -21.58
N GLU A 61 -1.01 0.46 -22.64
CA GLU A 61 -0.36 -0.86 -22.70
C GLU A 61 0.78 -1.08 -21.68
N ASP A 62 1.33 -0.01 -21.11
CA ASP A 62 2.43 -0.07 -20.14
C ASP A 62 1.93 -0.22 -18.70
N TRP A 63 0.62 -0.32 -18.48
CA TRP A 63 0.01 -0.38 -17.14
C TRP A 63 0.43 -1.63 -16.35
N PRO A 64 1.12 -1.48 -15.20
CA PRO A 64 1.64 -2.62 -14.43
C PRO A 64 0.60 -3.22 -13.46
N GLY A 65 -0.47 -2.49 -13.14
CA GLY A 65 -1.37 -2.78 -12.02
C GLY A 65 -1.38 -1.65 -11.00
N ILE A 66 -2.24 -1.76 -9.97
CA ILE A 66 -2.19 -0.85 -8.82
C ILE A 66 -1.11 -1.35 -7.87
N GLU A 67 -0.16 -0.49 -7.52
CA GLU A 67 0.86 -0.83 -6.52
C GLU A 67 0.22 -1.01 -5.14
N ILE A 68 0.66 -2.04 -4.42
CA ILE A 68 0.21 -2.35 -3.07
C ILE A 68 1.17 -1.69 -2.08
N PHE A 69 0.65 -0.92 -1.14
CA PHE A 69 1.39 -0.21 -0.10
C PHE A 69 1.06 -0.72 1.30
N GLU A 70 1.95 -0.46 2.27
CA GLU A 70 1.61 -0.63 3.69
C GLU A 70 0.36 0.17 4.06
N GLY A 71 -0.55 -0.44 4.81
CA GLY A 71 -1.80 0.22 5.22
C GLY A 71 -2.92 0.13 4.19
N ASP A 72 -2.64 -0.40 2.99
CA ASP A 72 -3.71 -0.71 2.04
C ASP A 72 -4.65 -1.76 2.63
N VAL A 73 -5.94 -1.51 2.43
CA VAL A 73 -7.00 -2.47 2.67
C VAL A 73 -7.27 -3.20 1.37
N THR A 74 -7.14 -4.51 1.42
CA THR A 74 -7.19 -5.37 0.24
C THR A 74 -8.33 -6.36 0.34
N GLN A 75 -8.90 -6.72 -0.81
CA GLN A 75 -9.84 -7.81 -0.97
C GLN A 75 -9.17 -8.93 -1.77
N ILE A 76 -9.09 -10.14 -1.21
CA ILE A 76 -8.39 -11.29 -1.77
C ILE A 76 -9.41 -12.37 -2.13
N LYS A 77 -9.40 -12.83 -3.38
CA LYS A 77 -10.30 -13.90 -3.84
C LYS A 77 -9.69 -15.29 -3.60
N HIS A 78 -10.20 -16.04 -2.62
CA HIS A 78 -9.71 -17.39 -2.30
C HIS A 78 -10.37 -18.51 -3.11
N GLY A 79 -11.58 -18.29 -3.61
CA GLY A 79 -12.36 -19.30 -4.31
C GLY A 79 -13.43 -18.71 -5.22
N LYS A 80 -14.37 -19.55 -5.65
CA LYS A 80 -15.57 -19.08 -6.34
C LYS A 80 -16.42 -18.32 -5.32
N ASP A 81 -16.52 -17.02 -5.51
CA ASP A 81 -17.33 -16.09 -4.70
C ASP A 81 -16.95 -16.01 -3.21
N ILE A 82 -15.73 -16.43 -2.86
CA ILE A 82 -15.17 -16.29 -1.51
C ILE A 82 -14.10 -15.20 -1.53
N TYR A 83 -14.37 -14.15 -0.75
CA TYR A 83 -13.51 -12.99 -0.60
C TYR A 83 -13.10 -12.85 0.86
N GLU A 84 -11.84 -12.48 1.06
CA GLU A 84 -11.26 -12.16 2.36
C GLU A 84 -10.73 -10.74 2.32
N TYR A 85 -10.81 -10.01 3.43
CA TYR A 85 -10.21 -8.70 3.54
C TYR A 85 -8.96 -8.76 4.42
N GLY A 86 -8.01 -7.87 4.16
CA GLY A 86 -6.79 -7.78 4.95
C GLY A 86 -6.12 -6.43 4.81
N VAL A 87 -5.44 -6.01 5.88
CA VAL A 87 -4.55 -4.84 5.87
C VAL A 87 -3.14 -5.30 5.53
N VAL A 88 -2.51 -4.60 4.60
CA VAL A 88 -1.12 -4.83 4.23
C VAL A 88 -0.21 -4.27 5.31
N HIS A 89 0.74 -5.07 5.78
CA HIS A 89 1.73 -4.62 6.74
C HIS A 89 3.10 -5.21 6.44
N TYR A 90 4.15 -4.65 7.04
CA TYR A 90 5.46 -5.27 7.09
C TYR A 90 5.63 -6.13 8.34
N SER A 91 6.02 -7.38 8.12
CA SER A 91 6.66 -8.22 9.13
C SER A 91 8.18 -8.16 8.96
N VAL A 92 8.93 -8.66 9.94
CA VAL A 92 10.41 -8.65 9.98
C VAL A 92 11.06 -9.11 8.66
N ASN A 93 10.40 -9.98 7.89
CA ASN A 93 10.98 -10.59 6.69
C ASN A 93 10.20 -10.34 5.38
N SER A 94 8.99 -9.76 5.42
CA SER A 94 8.20 -9.51 4.19
C SER A 94 6.92 -8.70 4.44
N ALA A 95 6.39 -8.10 3.38
CA ALA A 95 5.03 -7.60 3.32
C ALA A 95 4.02 -8.76 3.27
N GLY A 96 2.99 -8.70 4.09
CA GLY A 96 1.94 -9.70 4.18
C GLY A 96 0.56 -9.10 4.42
N TYR A 97 -0.47 -9.88 4.12
CA TYR A 97 -1.84 -9.57 4.52
C TYR A 97 -2.06 -10.06 5.95
N TYR A 98 -2.59 -9.21 6.83
CA TYR A 98 -2.79 -9.60 8.23
C TYR A 98 -4.04 -10.43 8.45
N ARG A 99 -4.01 -11.66 7.94
CA ARG A 99 -4.74 -12.85 8.41
C ARG A 99 -3.98 -14.08 7.92
N GLY A 100 -3.18 -14.70 8.81
CA GLY A 100 -2.38 -15.90 8.50
C GLY A 100 -0.97 -15.66 7.93
N SER A 101 -0.45 -14.42 7.93
CA SER A 101 0.91 -14.10 7.44
C SER A 101 1.15 -14.50 5.99
N THR A 102 0.12 -14.37 5.16
CA THR A 102 0.20 -14.67 3.73
C THR A 102 0.98 -13.59 3.01
N SER A 103 2.04 -13.96 2.28
CA SER A 103 2.86 -13.03 1.51
C SER A 103 2.06 -12.31 0.43
N VAL A 104 2.25 -10.99 0.32
CA VAL A 104 1.57 -10.14 -0.69
C VAL A 104 1.72 -10.69 -2.10
N GLY A 105 2.95 -11.11 -2.47
CA GLY A 105 3.26 -11.64 -3.80
C GLY A 105 2.57 -12.97 -4.14
N SER A 106 2.21 -13.78 -3.13
CA SER A 106 1.58 -15.10 -3.38
C SER A 106 0.16 -14.99 -3.93
N TYR A 107 -0.53 -13.88 -3.63
CA TYR A 107 -1.93 -13.68 -4.00
C TYR A 107 -2.18 -12.45 -4.86
N GLN A 108 -1.12 -11.74 -5.32
CA GLN A 108 -1.24 -10.48 -6.05
C GLN A 108 -2.26 -10.51 -7.21
N LYS A 109 -2.37 -11.62 -7.95
CA LYS A 109 -3.31 -11.78 -9.08
C LYS A 109 -4.77 -11.94 -8.67
N LYS A 110 -5.02 -12.18 -7.38
CA LYS A 110 -6.32 -12.39 -6.75
C LYS A 110 -6.66 -11.27 -5.77
N THR A 111 -5.76 -10.30 -5.61
CA THR A 111 -5.89 -9.16 -4.72
C THR A 111 -6.47 -7.98 -5.50
N LYS A 112 -7.30 -7.18 -4.83
CA LYS A 112 -7.72 -5.86 -5.26
C LYS A 112 -7.54 -4.88 -4.10
N VAL A 113 -6.94 -3.73 -4.34
CA VAL A 113 -6.91 -2.65 -3.34
C VAL A 113 -8.29 -1.99 -3.31
N VAL A 114 -8.88 -1.87 -2.12
CA VAL A 114 -10.25 -1.37 -1.92
C VAL A 114 -10.34 -0.14 -1.02
N GLY A 115 -9.19 0.39 -0.61
CA GLY A 115 -9.06 1.53 0.27
C GLY A 115 -7.77 1.46 1.06
N ASN A 116 -7.60 2.34 2.04
CA ASN A 116 -6.50 2.30 2.97
C ASN A 116 -6.96 2.78 4.35
N ILE A 117 -6.17 2.49 5.38
CA ILE A 117 -6.50 2.79 6.77
C ILE A 117 -6.59 4.29 7.10
N PHE A 118 -6.21 5.17 6.17
CA PHE A 118 -6.18 6.63 6.37
C PHE A 118 -7.32 7.36 5.66
N GLU A 119 -7.62 6.98 4.41
CA GLU A 119 -8.58 7.65 3.53
C GLU A 119 -9.95 6.96 3.53
N GLY A 120 -10.02 5.73 4.05
CA GLY A 120 -11.25 4.95 4.19
C GLY A 120 -11.23 3.63 3.43
N TYR A 121 -12.17 2.77 3.79
CA TYR A 121 -12.31 1.40 3.29
C TYR A 121 -13.77 0.95 3.39
N PRO A 122 -14.21 -0.07 2.63
CA PRO A 122 -15.57 -0.58 2.71
C PRO A 122 -15.90 -1.19 4.08
N ASP A 123 -17.16 -1.06 4.54
CA ASP A 123 -17.64 -1.61 5.82
C ASP A 123 -17.35 -3.11 5.97
N ALA A 124 -17.39 -3.86 4.87
CA ALA A 124 -17.08 -5.30 4.85
C ALA A 124 -15.66 -5.62 5.34
N ALA A 125 -14.71 -4.67 5.26
CA ALA A 125 -13.34 -4.81 5.75
C ALA A 125 -13.17 -4.37 7.22
N ARG A 126 -14.22 -3.85 7.87
CA ARG A 126 -14.11 -3.20 9.19
C ARG A 126 -13.52 -4.11 10.26
N TYR A 127 -13.96 -5.37 10.27
CA TYR A 127 -13.47 -6.36 11.22
C TYR A 127 -11.95 -6.56 11.10
N ASP A 128 -11.43 -6.73 9.87
CA ASP A 128 -10.02 -7.00 9.62
C ASP A 128 -9.15 -5.76 9.90
N VAL A 129 -9.67 -4.56 9.64
CA VAL A 129 -9.00 -3.30 10.00
C VAL A 129 -8.93 -3.11 11.52
N ASP A 130 -10.05 -3.28 12.24
CA ASP A 130 -10.07 -3.21 13.70
C ASP A 130 -9.14 -4.28 14.32
N PHE A 131 -9.06 -5.46 13.72
CA PHE A 131 -8.15 -6.52 14.12
C PHE A 131 -6.68 -6.15 13.89
N TYR A 132 -6.34 -5.55 12.76
CA TYR A 132 -5.00 -5.02 12.48
C TYR A 132 -4.57 -3.99 13.54
N TYR A 133 -5.43 -3.02 13.86
CA TYR A 133 -5.11 -2.01 14.86
C TYR A 133 -4.81 -2.61 16.23
N ARG A 134 -5.63 -3.58 16.68
CA ARG A 134 -5.49 -4.23 17.99
C ARG A 134 -4.20 -5.03 18.14
N ASN A 135 -3.71 -5.64 17.06
CA ASN A 135 -2.66 -6.65 17.17
C ASN A 135 -1.31 -6.25 16.57
N ILE A 136 -1.31 -5.33 15.60
CA ILE A 136 -0.13 -4.92 14.85
C ILE A 136 0.20 -3.46 15.14
N ALA A 137 -0.68 -2.52 14.79
CA ALA A 137 -0.40 -1.10 14.96
C ALA A 137 -0.20 -0.73 16.44
N GLY A 138 -1.00 -1.30 17.35
CA GLY A 138 -0.88 -1.10 18.80
C GLY A 138 0.37 -1.69 19.46
N LYS A 139 1.23 -2.43 18.73
CA LYS A 139 2.51 -2.96 19.23
C LYS A 139 3.74 -2.19 18.75
N ARG A 140 3.57 -1.18 17.89
CA ARG A 140 4.64 -0.24 17.53
C ARG A 140 4.78 0.80 18.65
N VAL A 141 5.49 0.44 19.73
CA VAL A 141 5.92 1.34 20.81
C VAL A 141 7.43 1.24 20.94
#